data_AF-A0A2W6Y4T0-F1
#
_entry.id   AF-A0A2W6Y4T0-F1
#
_cell.length_a   1.000
_cell.length_b   1.000
_cell.length_c   1.000
_cell.angle_alpha   90.00
_cell.angle_beta   90.00
_cell.angle_gamma   90.00
#
_symmetry.space_group_name_H-M   'P 1'
#
loop_
_entity.id
_entity.type
_entity.pdbx_description
1 polymer ?
#
loop_
_entity_poly.entity_id
_entity_poly.type
_entity_poly.pdbx_seq_one_letter_code
_entity_poly.pdbx_strand_id
1 'polypeptide(L)'
;MDRDKPINISLTSTNSHTVKISAGQGSFSIGLIGMDKKKFDVLVENGLPINWNSLDEFKTPAGGHWPRMFYYYGNDIGFIEWAKKRPIEDFNWYPSNTFSIDLSNVEIRNFSIKANENVIKLILDNKSIDKQFGLQSLYLSGNIENFEIVSNNANPFISIVPTTKKGKTDLLYKLPVLKSLDTITSLAITIEPLGQAFDCESLL
;
A
#
# COMPACT_ATOMS: atom_id res chain seq x y z
N MET A 1 -22.77 5.47 -13.35
CA MET A 1 -22.78 6.18 -12.06
C MET A 1 -23.06 7.66 -12.35
N ASP A 2 -24.16 8.19 -11.82
CA ASP A 2 -24.46 9.62 -11.84
C ASP A 2 -23.53 10.30 -10.82
N ARG A 3 -22.52 11.03 -11.31
CA ARG A 3 -21.37 11.50 -10.51
C ARG A 3 -21.65 12.73 -9.68
N ASP A 4 -22.76 13.41 -9.97
CA ASP A 4 -23.17 14.59 -9.23
C ASP A 4 -23.99 14.24 -7.99
N LYS A 5 -24.39 12.98 -7.86
CA LYS A 5 -25.13 12.48 -6.71
C LYS A 5 -24.21 11.70 -5.76
N PRO A 6 -24.35 11.92 -4.45
CA PRO A 6 -23.73 11.04 -3.47
C PRO A 6 -24.17 9.59 -3.70
N ILE A 7 -23.22 8.68 -3.63
CA ILE A 7 -23.45 7.23 -3.70
C ILE A 7 -23.36 6.65 -2.30
N ASN A 8 -24.10 5.58 -2.06
CA ASN A 8 -23.98 4.81 -0.82
C ASN A 8 -23.08 3.60 -1.06
N ILE A 9 -22.15 3.36 -0.14
CA ILE A 9 -21.23 2.23 -0.17
C ILE A 9 -21.40 1.44 1.13
N SER A 10 -21.50 0.13 1.01
CA SER A 10 -21.72 -0.78 2.14
C SER A 10 -20.41 -1.34 2.70
N LEU A 11 -19.51 -0.44 3.14
CA LEU A 11 -18.16 -0.82 3.61
C LEU A 11 -18.16 -1.58 4.94
N THR A 12 -18.91 -1.10 5.95
CA THR A 12 -18.93 -1.74 7.30
C THR A 12 -20.30 -2.31 7.66
N SER A 13 -21.35 -1.76 7.06
CA SER A 13 -22.72 -2.29 7.08
C SER A 13 -23.49 -1.77 5.86
N THR A 14 -24.72 -2.24 5.65
CA THR A 14 -25.57 -1.82 4.52
C THR A 14 -25.72 -0.30 4.47
N ASN A 15 -25.31 0.31 3.36
CA ASN A 15 -25.34 1.76 3.12
C ASN A 15 -24.64 2.60 4.21
N SER A 16 -23.62 2.03 4.87
CA SER A 16 -22.89 2.66 5.97
C SER A 16 -22.23 4.00 5.63
N HIS A 17 -21.87 4.22 4.36
CA HIS A 17 -21.11 5.39 3.95
C HIS A 17 -21.73 6.07 2.73
N THR A 18 -21.79 7.39 2.75
CA THR A 18 -22.20 8.21 1.61
C THR A 18 -21.01 8.99 1.09
N VAL A 19 -20.67 8.83 -0.18
CA VAL A 19 -19.48 9.40 -0.81
C VAL A 19 -19.88 10.20 -2.05
N LYS A 20 -19.24 11.35 -2.27
CA LYS A 20 -19.32 12.09 -3.53
C LYS A 20 -18.00 11.93 -4.28
N ILE A 21 -18.03 11.27 -5.43
CA ILE A 21 -16.84 11.02 -6.26
C ILE A 21 -16.74 12.13 -7.31
N SER A 22 -15.67 12.92 -7.25
CA SER A 22 -15.46 14.00 -8.22
C SER A 22 -15.17 13.46 -9.63
N ALA A 23 -15.50 14.24 -10.66
CA ALA A 23 -15.16 13.88 -12.03
C ALA A 23 -13.65 13.67 -12.18
N GLY A 24 -13.25 12.52 -12.75
CA GLY A 24 -11.84 12.16 -12.94
C GLY A 24 -11.16 11.56 -11.71
N GLN A 25 -11.79 11.53 -10.53
CA GLN A 25 -11.23 10.89 -9.34
C GLN A 25 -11.14 9.37 -9.55
N GLY A 26 -9.92 8.86 -9.69
CA GLY A 26 -9.63 7.42 -9.77
C GLY A 26 -9.29 6.79 -8.43
N SER A 27 -9.12 7.60 -7.37
CA SER A 27 -8.67 7.18 -6.05
C SER A 27 -9.81 7.05 -5.05
N PHE A 28 -9.59 6.22 -4.04
CA PHE A 28 -10.45 6.12 -2.86
C PHE A 28 -9.62 6.06 -1.57
N SER A 29 -9.90 7.00 -0.67
CA SER A 29 -9.17 7.19 0.58
C SER A 29 -10.05 6.78 1.76
N ILE A 30 -9.60 5.77 2.51
CA ILE A 30 -10.24 5.24 3.71
C ILE A 30 -9.37 5.60 4.91
N GLY A 31 -9.89 6.48 5.76
CA GLY A 31 -9.26 6.87 7.02
C GLY A 31 -9.89 6.19 8.23
N LEU A 32 -9.34 6.45 9.41
CA LEU A 32 -9.93 6.03 10.68
C LEU A 32 -10.70 7.17 11.35
N ILE A 33 -11.77 6.84 12.09
CA ILE A 33 -12.47 7.82 12.94
C ILE A 33 -11.46 8.52 13.87
N GLY A 34 -11.55 9.85 13.94
CA GLY A 34 -10.60 10.70 14.65
C GLY A 34 -9.58 11.39 13.75
N MET A 35 -9.44 10.94 12.49
CA MET A 35 -8.64 11.63 11.48
C MET A 35 -9.41 12.80 10.83
N ASP A 36 -8.68 13.69 10.13
CA ASP A 36 -9.27 14.81 9.41
C ASP A 36 -10.11 14.32 8.23
N LYS A 37 -11.44 14.35 8.38
CA LYS A 37 -12.43 13.94 7.38
C LYS A 37 -12.23 14.63 6.02
N LYS A 38 -11.61 15.81 5.94
CA LYS A 38 -11.37 16.50 4.66
C LYS A 38 -10.32 15.82 3.79
N LYS A 39 -9.51 14.92 4.35
CA LYS A 39 -8.44 14.19 3.65
C LYS A 39 -8.87 12.81 3.15
N PHE A 40 -10.06 12.35 3.52
CA PHE A 40 -10.53 11.00 3.25
C PHE A 40 -11.91 11.01 2.62
N ASP A 41 -12.18 10.06 1.74
CA ASP A 41 -13.52 9.87 1.18
C ASP A 41 -14.46 9.28 2.23
N VAL A 42 -13.93 8.41 3.10
CA VAL A 42 -14.65 7.79 4.21
C VAL A 42 -13.75 7.64 5.44
N LEU A 43 -14.38 7.62 6.62
CA LEU A 43 -13.73 7.25 7.87
C LEU A 43 -14.44 6.03 8.45
N VAL A 44 -13.66 5.01 8.84
CA VAL A 44 -14.17 3.78 9.48
C VAL A 44 -13.65 3.65 10.90
N GLU A 45 -14.36 2.91 11.76
CA GLU A 45 -13.83 2.56 13.08
C GLU A 45 -12.62 1.64 12.96
N ASN A 46 -11.65 1.79 13.86
CA ASN A 46 -10.49 0.92 13.89
C ASN A 46 -10.89 -0.52 14.26
N GLY A 47 -10.38 -1.50 13.52
CA GLY A 47 -10.64 -2.91 13.77
C GLY A 47 -11.98 -3.44 13.22
N LEU A 48 -12.83 -2.59 12.64
CA LEU A 48 -14.01 -3.08 11.92
C LEU A 48 -13.60 -3.72 10.58
N PRO A 49 -14.16 -4.91 10.26
CA PRO A 49 -13.97 -5.51 8.94
C PRO A 49 -14.48 -4.60 7.82
N ILE A 50 -13.78 -4.63 6.68
CA ILE A 50 -14.19 -3.91 5.47
C ILE A 50 -14.74 -4.91 4.45
N ASN A 51 -15.95 -4.66 3.98
CA ASN A 51 -16.53 -5.37 2.84
C ASN A 51 -15.96 -4.81 1.52
N TRP A 52 -14.78 -5.29 1.14
CA TRP A 52 -14.09 -4.85 -0.09
C TRP A 52 -14.91 -5.11 -1.37
N ASN A 53 -15.72 -6.17 -1.39
CA ASN A 53 -16.60 -6.50 -2.53
C ASN A 53 -17.68 -5.44 -2.76
N SER A 54 -17.99 -4.58 -1.78
CA SER A 54 -18.90 -3.45 -1.99
C SER A 54 -18.40 -2.45 -3.04
N LEU A 55 -17.13 -2.53 -3.43
CA LEU A 55 -16.53 -1.69 -4.46
C LEU A 55 -16.63 -2.28 -5.89
N ASP A 56 -17.06 -3.54 -6.05
CA ASP A 56 -17.02 -4.26 -7.33
C ASP A 56 -17.98 -3.71 -8.39
N GLU A 57 -19.09 -3.12 -7.95
CA GLU A 57 -20.10 -2.54 -8.84
C GLU A 57 -19.66 -1.22 -9.48
N PHE A 58 -18.60 -0.59 -8.97
CA PHE A 58 -18.18 0.72 -9.40
C PHE A 58 -17.17 0.66 -10.55
N LYS A 59 -17.44 1.48 -11.57
CA LYS A 59 -16.63 1.57 -12.78
C LYS A 59 -16.29 3.01 -13.13
N THR A 60 -15.10 3.18 -13.69
CA THR A 60 -14.68 4.39 -14.40
C THR A 60 -15.56 4.60 -15.65
N PRO A 61 -15.57 5.79 -16.28
CA PRO A 61 -16.44 6.02 -17.44
C PRO A 61 -15.94 5.25 -18.68
N ALA A 62 -14.65 4.88 -18.70
CA ALA A 62 -14.04 4.01 -19.70
C ALA A 62 -14.33 2.52 -19.45
N GLY A 63 -15.12 2.16 -18.43
CA GLY A 63 -15.54 0.79 -18.15
C GLY A 63 -14.59 -0.04 -17.28
N GLY A 64 -13.40 0.47 -16.96
CA GLY A 64 -12.47 -0.17 -16.01
C GLY A 64 -12.95 -0.07 -14.56
N HIS A 65 -12.40 -0.89 -13.67
CA HIS A 65 -12.75 -0.87 -12.25
C HIS A 65 -12.46 0.48 -11.59
N TRP A 66 -13.37 0.93 -10.74
CA TRP A 66 -13.13 2.02 -9.80
C TRP A 66 -13.30 1.49 -8.38
N PRO A 67 -12.47 1.88 -7.40
CA PRO A 67 -11.27 2.73 -7.51
C PRO A 67 -10.09 2.01 -8.18
N ARG A 68 -9.19 2.78 -8.79
CA ARG A 68 -7.91 2.31 -9.37
C ARG A 68 -6.74 2.51 -8.40
N MET A 69 -6.82 3.54 -7.56
CA MET A 69 -5.83 3.87 -6.54
C MET A 69 -6.46 3.87 -5.13
N PHE A 70 -5.74 3.38 -4.14
CA PHE A 70 -6.19 3.35 -2.74
C PHE A 70 -5.22 4.07 -1.82
N TYR A 71 -5.79 4.75 -0.81
CA TYR A 71 -5.09 5.20 0.39
C TYR A 71 -5.85 4.65 1.59
N TYR A 72 -5.30 3.64 2.24
CA TYR A 72 -5.99 2.92 3.30
C TYR A 72 -5.24 3.00 4.63
N TYR A 73 -5.87 3.62 5.62
CA TYR A 73 -5.44 3.62 7.01
C TYR A 73 -6.33 2.67 7.79
N GLY A 74 -5.76 1.54 8.23
CA GLY A 74 -6.51 0.52 8.93
C GLY A 74 -5.83 -0.83 8.90
N ASN A 75 -6.47 -1.81 9.55
CA ASN A 75 -5.89 -3.10 9.88
C ASN A 75 -6.62 -4.29 9.22
N ASP A 76 -7.70 -4.04 8.49
CA ASP A 76 -8.39 -5.10 7.74
C ASP A 76 -7.57 -5.46 6.50
N ILE A 77 -7.14 -6.72 6.43
CA ILE A 77 -6.32 -7.24 5.32
C ILE A 77 -7.15 -7.94 4.24
N GLY A 78 -8.49 -7.82 4.29
CA GLY A 78 -9.40 -8.47 3.34
C GLY A 78 -9.16 -8.06 1.90
N PHE A 79 -8.54 -6.89 1.67
CA PHE A 79 -8.17 -6.42 0.33
C PHE A 79 -7.20 -7.39 -0.36
N ILE A 80 -6.41 -8.18 0.36
CA ILE A 80 -5.44 -9.11 -0.23
C ILE A 80 -6.17 -10.21 -1.01
N GLU A 81 -7.16 -10.86 -0.38
CA GLU A 81 -7.97 -11.89 -1.04
C GLU A 81 -8.81 -11.30 -2.17
N TRP A 82 -9.35 -10.11 -1.95
CA TRP A 82 -10.12 -9.37 -2.96
C TRP A 82 -9.26 -9.02 -4.18
N ALA A 83 -8.04 -8.54 -3.96
CA ALA A 83 -7.11 -8.15 -5.02
C ALA A 83 -6.59 -9.33 -5.85
N LYS A 84 -6.77 -10.59 -5.44
CA LYS A 84 -6.46 -11.75 -6.30
C LYS A 84 -7.34 -11.83 -7.55
N LYS A 85 -8.50 -11.17 -7.55
CA LYS A 85 -9.52 -11.27 -8.62
C LYS A 85 -9.78 -9.95 -9.32
N ARG A 86 -9.18 -8.86 -8.84
CA ARG A 86 -9.50 -7.51 -9.28
C ARG A 86 -8.22 -6.67 -9.41
N PRO A 87 -7.85 -6.24 -10.62
CA PRO A 87 -6.70 -5.38 -10.83
C PRO A 87 -6.78 -4.06 -10.06
N ILE A 88 -5.67 -3.66 -9.45
CA ILE A 88 -5.47 -2.38 -8.76
C ILE A 88 -4.18 -1.75 -9.27
N GLU A 89 -4.22 -0.47 -9.63
CA GLU A 89 -3.03 0.25 -10.09
C GLU A 89 -2.12 0.58 -8.92
N ASP A 90 -2.64 1.28 -7.91
CA ASP A 90 -1.87 1.69 -6.73
C ASP A 90 -2.61 1.36 -5.44
N PHE A 91 -1.92 0.76 -4.48
CA PHE A 91 -2.47 0.51 -3.15
C PHE A 91 -1.49 1.01 -2.08
N ASN A 92 -1.84 2.11 -1.42
CA ASN A 92 -1.07 2.69 -0.32
C ASN A 92 -1.70 2.29 1.00
N TRP A 93 -1.00 1.48 1.80
CA TRP A 93 -1.48 0.94 3.06
C TRP A 93 -0.68 1.49 4.26
N TYR A 94 -1.41 1.93 5.26
CA TYR A 94 -0.89 2.49 6.51
C TYR A 94 -1.46 1.69 7.70
N PRO A 95 -0.94 0.46 7.93
CA PRO A 95 -1.34 -0.35 9.08
C PRO A 95 -0.81 0.22 10.40
N SER A 96 -1.51 -0.07 11.49
CA SER A 96 -1.00 0.18 12.86
C SER A 96 -0.60 -1.11 13.57
N ASN A 97 -1.04 -2.28 13.09
CA ASN A 97 -0.74 -3.57 13.69
C ASN A 97 0.42 -4.27 12.97
N THR A 98 1.00 -5.25 13.65
CA THR A 98 1.95 -6.19 13.06
C THR A 98 1.20 -7.17 12.14
N PHE A 99 1.75 -7.43 10.96
CA PHE A 99 1.14 -8.32 9.97
C PHE A 99 2.16 -9.24 9.30
N SER A 100 1.68 -10.42 8.91
CA SER A 100 2.33 -11.29 7.94
C SER A 100 1.37 -11.49 6.78
N ILE A 101 1.73 -10.98 5.60
CA ILE A 101 0.85 -10.95 4.43
C ILE A 101 1.51 -11.61 3.22
N ASP A 102 0.67 -12.26 2.40
CA ASP A 102 1.08 -12.90 1.16
C ASP A 102 0.61 -12.07 -0.04
N LEU A 103 1.57 -11.52 -0.77
CA LEU A 103 1.35 -10.72 -1.98
C LEU A 103 1.65 -11.51 -3.27
N SER A 104 1.91 -12.82 -3.17
CA SER A 104 2.37 -13.65 -4.30
C SER A 104 1.37 -13.76 -5.45
N ASN A 105 0.07 -13.55 -5.18
CA ASN A 105 -1.01 -13.73 -6.16
C ASN A 105 -1.93 -12.51 -6.28
N VAL A 106 -1.55 -11.35 -5.73
CA VAL A 106 -2.38 -10.15 -5.81
C VAL A 106 -2.24 -9.51 -7.20
N GLU A 107 -3.35 -9.00 -7.73
CA GLU A 107 -3.38 -8.22 -8.97
C GLU A 107 -3.18 -6.71 -8.65
N ILE A 108 -2.25 -6.40 -7.73
CA ILE A 108 -1.87 -5.02 -7.37
C ILE A 108 -0.58 -4.69 -8.09
N ARG A 109 -0.59 -3.67 -8.94
CA ARG A 109 0.59 -3.27 -9.70
C ARG A 109 1.66 -2.62 -8.83
N ASN A 110 1.27 -1.58 -8.09
CA ASN A 110 2.14 -0.85 -7.18
C ASN A 110 1.61 -0.96 -5.76
N PHE A 111 2.37 -1.58 -4.86
CA PHE A 111 2.01 -1.72 -3.46
C PHE A 111 2.94 -0.87 -2.60
N SER A 112 2.38 0.04 -1.83
CA SER A 112 3.10 0.86 -0.87
C SER A 112 2.66 0.56 0.54
N ILE A 113 3.61 0.35 1.44
CA ILE A 113 3.35 0.11 2.85
C ILE A 113 4.26 0.95 3.73
N LYS A 114 3.69 1.47 4.82
CA LYS A 114 4.42 2.15 5.87
C LYS A 114 4.46 1.32 7.15
N ALA A 115 5.66 1.17 7.72
CA ALA A 115 5.86 0.55 9.02
C ALA A 115 6.75 1.45 9.89
N ASN A 116 6.25 1.86 11.05
CA ASN A 116 7.02 2.70 11.99
C ASN A 116 7.30 1.93 13.29
N GLU A 117 6.25 1.49 13.97
CA GLU A 117 6.35 0.75 15.25
C GLU A 117 5.94 -0.72 15.08
N ASN A 118 5.17 -1.00 14.04
CA ASN A 118 4.66 -2.32 13.68
C ASN A 118 5.65 -3.09 12.81
N VAL A 119 5.69 -4.41 12.99
CA VAL A 119 6.50 -5.32 12.17
C VAL A 119 5.65 -5.83 11.01
N ILE A 120 6.20 -5.86 9.81
CA ILE A 120 5.52 -6.30 8.61
C ILE A 120 6.35 -7.38 7.92
N LYS A 121 5.80 -8.59 7.85
CA LYS A 121 6.32 -9.68 7.04
C LYS A 121 5.59 -9.75 5.71
N LEU A 122 6.35 -9.70 4.61
CA LEU A 122 5.86 -9.76 3.25
C LEU A 122 6.33 -11.05 2.58
N ILE A 123 5.40 -11.86 2.08
CA ILE A 123 5.69 -13.03 1.24
C ILE A 123 5.49 -12.63 -0.22
N LEU A 124 6.54 -12.77 -1.02
CA LEU A 124 6.61 -12.32 -2.41
C LEU A 124 6.98 -13.47 -3.37
N ASP A 125 6.46 -14.68 -3.21
CA ASP A 125 6.75 -15.80 -4.12
C ASP A 125 5.91 -15.69 -5.40
N ASN A 126 6.14 -14.61 -6.16
CA ASN A 126 5.32 -14.25 -7.32
C ASN A 126 5.39 -15.37 -8.37
N LYS A 127 4.28 -16.08 -8.56
CA LYS A 127 4.22 -17.28 -9.43
C LYS A 127 4.01 -16.94 -10.90
N SER A 128 3.85 -15.67 -11.26
CA SER A 128 3.40 -15.30 -12.59
C SER A 128 4.24 -14.18 -13.19
N ILE A 129 5.30 -14.58 -13.90
CA ILE A 129 6.19 -13.70 -14.67
C ILE A 129 5.48 -13.13 -15.92
N ASP A 130 4.33 -13.70 -16.30
CA ASP A 130 3.67 -13.43 -17.59
C ASP A 130 2.33 -12.67 -17.50
N LYS A 131 1.95 -12.16 -16.32
CA LYS A 131 0.69 -11.42 -16.20
C LYS A 131 0.87 -9.93 -16.47
N GLN A 132 -0.08 -9.37 -17.22
CA GLN A 132 -0.25 -7.93 -17.41
C GLN A 132 -0.47 -7.18 -16.09
N PHE A 133 -0.99 -7.87 -15.06
CA PHE A 133 -1.25 -7.37 -13.71
C PHE A 133 -0.65 -8.33 -12.66
N GLY A 134 -0.14 -7.75 -11.57
CA GLY A 134 0.70 -8.43 -10.59
C GLY A 134 1.68 -7.44 -9.96
N LEU A 135 2.33 -7.81 -8.86
CA LEU A 135 3.21 -6.90 -8.12
C LEU A 135 4.45 -6.51 -8.96
N GLN A 136 4.40 -5.33 -9.58
CA GLN A 136 5.50 -4.75 -10.37
C GLN A 136 6.41 -3.87 -9.52
N SER A 137 5.85 -3.20 -8.51
CA SER A 137 6.62 -2.32 -7.64
C SER A 137 6.18 -2.44 -6.18
N LEU A 138 7.16 -2.52 -5.29
CA LEU A 138 6.99 -2.53 -3.84
C LEU A 138 7.69 -1.32 -3.23
N TYR A 139 6.90 -0.48 -2.57
CA TYR A 139 7.37 0.72 -1.89
C TYR A 139 7.32 0.50 -0.38
N LEU A 140 8.48 0.55 0.27
CA LEU A 140 8.64 0.38 1.70
C LEU A 140 9.00 1.72 2.32
N SER A 141 8.23 2.17 3.30
CA SER A 141 8.51 3.43 3.99
C SER A 141 8.46 3.28 5.50
N GLY A 142 9.24 4.11 6.21
CA GLY A 142 9.31 4.09 7.66
C GLY A 142 10.59 3.46 8.21
N ASN A 143 10.50 2.75 9.33
CA ASN A 143 11.64 2.07 9.94
C ASN A 143 11.89 0.75 9.22
N ILE A 144 12.91 0.70 8.35
CA ILE A 144 13.11 -0.41 7.42
C ILE A 144 13.43 -1.74 8.13
N GLU A 145 14.04 -1.69 9.33
CA GLU A 145 14.24 -2.86 10.19
C GLU A 145 12.95 -3.60 10.58
N ASN A 146 11.80 -2.95 10.45
CA ASN A 146 10.51 -3.57 10.74
C ASN A 146 9.95 -4.39 9.57
N PHE A 147 10.60 -4.40 8.41
CA PHE A 147 10.20 -5.22 7.28
C PHE A 147 10.99 -6.53 7.25
N GLU A 148 10.27 -7.65 7.22
CA GLU A 148 10.80 -8.94 6.84
C GLU A 148 10.26 -9.29 5.45
N ILE A 149 11.13 -9.62 4.51
CA ILE A 149 10.72 -10.07 3.18
C ILE A 149 11.10 -11.54 3.05
N VAL A 150 10.15 -12.36 2.64
CA VAL A 150 10.35 -13.77 2.31
C VAL A 150 10.02 -13.96 0.84
N SER A 151 11.02 -14.36 0.06
CA SER A 151 10.87 -14.67 -1.35
C SER A 151 11.97 -15.60 -1.82
N ASN A 152 11.64 -16.45 -2.78
CA ASN A 152 12.60 -17.28 -3.50
C ASN A 152 12.93 -16.75 -4.90
N ASN A 153 12.10 -15.85 -5.46
CA ASN A 153 12.18 -15.44 -6.87
C ASN A 153 11.45 -14.11 -7.21
N ALA A 154 11.16 -13.25 -6.23
CA ALA A 154 10.58 -11.94 -6.47
C ALA A 154 11.58 -11.02 -7.18
N ASN A 155 11.15 -10.37 -8.26
CA ASN A 155 11.90 -9.27 -8.87
C ASN A 155 11.01 -8.04 -9.17
N PRO A 156 10.19 -7.54 -8.23
CA PRO A 156 9.57 -6.23 -8.39
C PRO A 156 10.64 -5.13 -8.33
N PHE A 157 10.33 -3.97 -8.91
CA PHE A 157 11.05 -2.75 -8.57
C PHE A 157 10.86 -2.44 -7.08
N ILE A 158 11.95 -2.28 -6.35
CA ILE A 158 11.92 -1.94 -4.93
C ILE A 158 12.22 -0.45 -4.76
N SER A 159 11.36 0.25 -4.02
CA SER A 159 11.62 1.62 -3.58
C SER A 159 11.59 1.68 -2.07
N ILE A 160 12.63 2.24 -1.46
CA ILE A 160 12.77 2.34 0.00
C ILE A 160 12.87 3.81 0.39
N VAL A 161 11.99 4.22 1.31
CA VAL A 161 11.92 5.57 1.88
C VAL A 161 12.07 5.48 3.40
N PRO A 162 13.31 5.36 3.92
CA PRO A 162 13.53 5.18 5.34
C PRO A 162 13.18 6.45 6.12
N THR A 163 12.63 6.27 7.33
CA THR A 163 12.58 7.35 8.33
C THR A 163 13.99 7.63 8.80
N THR A 164 14.50 8.82 8.49
CA THR A 164 15.81 9.28 8.97
C THR A 164 15.65 10.36 10.03
N LYS A 165 16.63 10.45 10.94
CA LYS A 165 16.67 11.49 11.96
C LYS A 165 17.01 12.86 11.35
N LYS A 166 16.36 13.93 11.82
CA LYS A 166 16.65 15.30 11.39
C LYS A 166 17.69 15.93 12.31
N GLY A 167 18.72 16.55 11.73
CA GLY A 167 19.76 17.30 12.45
C GLY A 167 20.92 16.46 13.02
N LYS A 168 22.16 16.98 12.87
CA LYS A 168 23.47 16.50 13.39
C LYS A 168 23.95 15.10 12.94
N THR A 169 24.09 14.96 11.63
CA THR A 169 25.30 14.69 10.79
C THR A 169 26.47 13.76 11.18
N ASP A 170 26.49 13.00 12.28
CA ASP A 170 27.63 12.08 12.50
C ASP A 170 27.33 10.60 12.26
N LEU A 171 26.04 10.22 12.20
CA LEU A 171 25.63 8.83 11.96
C LEU A 171 24.91 8.69 10.61
N LEU A 172 25.57 8.00 9.68
CA LEU A 172 24.99 7.61 8.40
C LEU A 172 23.81 6.65 8.61
N TYR A 173 22.79 6.75 7.76
CA TYR A 173 21.75 5.74 7.67
C TYR A 173 22.29 4.54 6.88
N LYS A 174 22.31 3.37 7.52
CA LYS A 174 22.65 2.10 6.89
C LYS A 174 21.38 1.33 6.61
N LEU A 175 21.23 0.85 5.37
CA LEU A 175 20.14 -0.04 5.01
C LEU A 175 20.31 -1.38 5.77
N PRO A 176 19.25 -1.93 6.40
CA PRO A 176 19.33 -3.27 6.98
C PRO A 176 19.42 -4.32 5.87
N VAL A 177 20.01 -5.47 6.20
CA VAL A 177 20.16 -6.58 5.24
C VAL A 177 18.80 -7.23 4.98
N LEU A 178 18.30 -7.09 3.75
CA LEU A 178 17.07 -7.72 3.26
C LEU A 178 17.41 -8.92 2.37
N LYS A 179 17.75 -10.06 2.99
CA LYS A 179 18.33 -11.24 2.30
C LYS A 179 17.52 -11.74 1.10
N SER A 180 16.19 -11.70 1.18
CA SER A 180 15.29 -12.22 0.13
C SER A 180 15.16 -11.29 -1.09
N LEU A 181 15.96 -10.23 -1.17
CA LEU A 181 16.00 -9.29 -2.29
C LEU A 181 17.31 -9.38 -3.10
N ASP A 182 18.10 -10.44 -2.94
CA ASP A 182 19.36 -10.65 -3.68
C ASP A 182 19.17 -10.75 -5.21
N THR A 183 17.97 -11.08 -5.67
CA THR A 183 17.62 -11.21 -7.09
C THR A 183 16.98 -9.96 -7.71
N ILE A 184 16.78 -8.88 -6.95
CA ILE A 184 16.19 -7.66 -7.52
C ILE A 184 17.14 -7.00 -8.52
N THR A 185 16.57 -6.46 -9.59
CA THR A 185 17.32 -5.81 -10.67
C THR A 185 17.17 -4.28 -10.68
N SER A 186 16.28 -3.74 -9.86
CA SER A 186 16.00 -2.32 -9.81
C SER A 186 15.60 -1.88 -8.41
N LEU A 187 16.35 -0.90 -7.88
CA LEU A 187 16.23 -0.37 -6.53
C LEU A 187 16.28 1.16 -6.59
N ALA A 188 15.38 1.81 -5.84
CA ALA A 188 15.45 3.23 -5.54
C ALA A 188 15.50 3.44 -4.02
N ILE A 189 16.41 4.30 -3.56
CA ILE A 189 16.47 4.75 -2.17
C ILE A 189 16.19 6.25 -2.16
N THR A 190 15.20 6.69 -1.38
CA THR A 190 14.86 8.11 -1.24
C THR A 190 15.02 8.56 0.21
N ILE A 191 15.94 9.49 0.44
CA ILE A 191 16.14 10.14 1.73
C ILE A 191 15.46 11.51 1.73
N GLU A 192 14.76 11.85 2.82
CA GLU A 192 14.20 13.19 2.97
C GLU A 192 15.30 14.27 2.97
N PRO A 193 15.07 15.44 2.35
CA PRO A 193 15.97 16.58 2.46
C PRO A 193 16.28 16.92 3.93
N LEU A 194 17.54 17.22 4.22
CA LEU A 194 18.05 17.54 5.57
C LEU A 194 17.91 16.37 6.59
N GLY A 195 17.68 15.15 6.11
CA GLY A 195 17.77 13.91 6.90
C GLY A 195 19.21 13.41 7.09
N GLN A 196 19.36 12.18 7.59
CA GLN A 196 20.66 11.51 7.72
C GLN A 196 21.21 11.16 6.33
N ALA A 197 22.51 11.37 6.12
CA ALA A 197 23.17 10.93 4.89
C ALA A 197 23.10 9.40 4.76
N PHE A 198 22.90 8.91 3.53
CA PHE A 198 22.82 7.48 3.22
C PHE A 198 24.22 6.86 3.09
N ASP A 199 24.43 5.71 3.70
CA ASP A 199 25.64 4.91 3.53
C ASP A 199 25.50 3.99 2.29
N CYS A 200 26.13 4.37 1.17
CA CYS A 200 26.12 3.56 -0.04
C CYS A 200 26.82 2.19 0.13
N GLU A 201 27.71 2.01 1.12
CA GLU A 201 28.31 0.71 1.38
C GLU A 201 27.28 -0.31 1.86
N SER A 202 26.16 0.14 2.43
CA SER A 202 25.05 -0.74 2.85
C SER A 202 24.25 -1.35 1.70
N LEU A 203 24.60 -1.05 0.44
CA LEU A 203 24.05 -1.68 -0.76
C LEU A 203 24.86 -2.89 -1.26
N LEU A 204 26.08 -3.10 -0.73
CA LEU A 204 26.98 -4.19 -1.10
C LEU A 204 26.74 -5.43 -0.24
#